data_AF-A0A519HBR0-F1
#
_entry.id   AF-A0A519HBR0-F1
#
_cell.length_a   1.000
_cell.length_b   1.000
_cell.length_c   1.000
_cell.angle_alpha   90.00
_cell.angle_beta   90.00
_cell.angle_gamma   90.00
#
_symmetry.space_group_name_H-M   'P 1'
#
loop_
_entity.id
_entity.type
_entity.pdbx_description
1 polymer ?
#
loop_
_entity_poly.entity_id
_entity_poly.type
_entity_poly.pdbx_seq_one_letter_code
_entity_poly.pdbx_strand_id
1 'polypeptide(L)'
;MDATPTPAGPMLLVCDEAGRLRALDWEGYEARMHRLLRLHYGEGGCVLEPARDPSGRTSALQAYLRGDVSAIEALPVETAGTPFQREVWRALREIPAGTTTTYARLAERIGRPTAVRAVGAANGANPVGIVVPC
;
A
#
# COMPACT_ATOMS: atom_id res chain seq x y z
N MET A 1 -14.68 1.40 -1.08
CA MET A 1 -13.96 0.33 -1.78
C MET A 1 -14.43 0.31 -3.21
N ASP A 2 -13.50 0.43 -4.13
CA ASP A 2 -13.74 0.25 -5.56
C ASP A 2 -13.04 -1.03 -6.02
N ALA A 3 -13.55 -1.62 -7.09
CA ALA A 3 -12.98 -2.80 -7.74
C ALA A 3 -12.85 -2.50 -9.23
N THR A 4 -11.65 -2.64 -9.78
CA THR A 4 -11.37 -2.31 -11.18
C THR A 4 -10.61 -3.44 -11.88
N PRO A 5 -10.96 -3.82 -13.12
CA PRO A 5 -10.23 -4.85 -13.86
C PRO A 5 -8.78 -4.43 -14.13
N THR A 6 -7.84 -5.35 -13.94
CA THR A 6 -6.44 -5.18 -14.34
C THR A 6 -5.93 -6.45 -15.04
N PRO A 7 -4.81 -6.40 -15.78
CA PRO A 7 -4.23 -7.61 -16.40
C PRO A 7 -3.90 -8.72 -15.39
N ALA A 8 -3.66 -8.39 -14.13
CA ALA A 8 -3.36 -9.35 -13.05
C ALA A 8 -4.61 -9.83 -12.29
N GLY A 9 -5.82 -9.49 -12.76
CA GLY A 9 -7.09 -9.72 -12.07
C GLY A 9 -7.71 -8.43 -11.52
N PRO A 10 -8.95 -8.45 -11.00
CA PRO A 10 -9.57 -7.27 -10.42
C PRO A 10 -8.75 -6.74 -9.23
N MET A 11 -8.41 -5.46 -9.27
CA MET A 11 -7.73 -4.75 -8.19
C MET A 11 -8.76 -4.09 -7.30
N LEU A 12 -8.60 -4.26 -5.99
CA LEU A 12 -9.42 -3.69 -4.94
C LEU A 12 -8.71 -2.52 -4.31
N LEU A 13 -9.41 -1.40 -4.16
CA LEU A 13 -8.85 -0.17 -3.62
C LEU A 13 -9.74 0.40 -2.53
N VAL A 14 -9.13 0.86 -1.44
CA VAL A 14 -9.81 1.53 -0.34
C VAL A 14 -9.18 2.90 -0.11
N CYS A 15 -10.02 3.93 -0.18
CA CYS A 15 -9.69 5.29 0.23
C CYS A 15 -10.52 5.69 1.44
N ASP A 16 -9.97 6.59 2.25
CA ASP A 16 -10.76 7.34 3.21
C ASP A 16 -11.45 8.55 2.56
N GLU A 17 -12.27 9.25 3.34
CA GLU A 17 -13.02 10.45 2.92
C GLU A 17 -12.12 11.61 2.46
N ALA A 18 -10.86 11.65 2.89
CA ALA A 18 -9.88 12.63 2.43
C ALA A 18 -9.12 12.17 1.18
N GLY A 19 -9.52 11.06 0.58
CA GLY A 19 -8.92 10.51 -0.64
C GLY A 19 -7.54 9.89 -0.45
N ARG A 20 -7.17 9.50 0.78
CA ARG A 20 -5.91 8.81 1.09
C ARG A 20 -6.09 7.31 0.96
N LEU A 21 -5.18 6.64 0.26
CA LEU A 21 -5.17 5.19 0.14
C LEU A 21 -4.94 4.55 1.51
N ARG A 22 -5.83 3.64 1.87
CA ARG A 22 -5.81 2.84 3.11
C ARG A 22 -5.51 1.38 2.84
N ALA A 23 -5.95 0.85 1.71
CA ALA A 23 -5.60 -0.47 1.21
C ALA A 23 -5.62 -0.52 -0.32
N LEU A 24 -4.78 -1.40 -0.88
CA LEU A 24 -4.75 -1.78 -2.29
C LEU A 24 -4.29 -3.23 -2.37
N ASP A 25 -5.17 -4.09 -2.90
CA ASP A 25 -4.93 -5.53 -3.05
C ASP A 25 -5.64 -6.05 -4.32
N TRP A 26 -5.63 -7.36 -4.54
CA TRP A 26 -6.33 -8.01 -5.65
C TRP A 26 -7.44 -8.95 -5.17
N GLU A 27 -8.39 -9.22 -6.06
CA GLU A 27 -9.34 -10.32 -5.92
C GLU A 27 -8.58 -11.64 -5.68
N GLY A 28 -9.09 -12.47 -4.76
CA GLY A 28 -8.41 -13.65 -4.23
C GLY A 28 -7.53 -13.39 -3.01
N TYR A 29 -7.23 -12.13 -2.69
CA TYR A 29 -6.46 -11.72 -1.50
C TYR A 29 -7.29 -10.91 -0.48
N GLU A 30 -8.62 -10.91 -0.59
CA GLU A 30 -9.54 -10.19 0.29
C GLU A 30 -9.34 -10.56 1.76
N ALA A 31 -9.14 -11.86 2.04
CA ALA A 31 -8.90 -12.33 3.40
C ALA A 31 -7.64 -11.68 4.02
N ARG A 32 -6.58 -11.50 3.21
CA ARG A 32 -5.36 -10.78 3.61
C ARG A 32 -5.66 -9.29 3.80
N MET A 33 -6.32 -8.65 2.85
CA MET A 33 -6.70 -7.24 2.93
C MET A 33 -7.52 -6.96 4.20
N HIS A 34 -8.59 -7.72 4.46
CA HIS A 34 -9.42 -7.60 5.65
C HIS A 34 -8.66 -7.88 6.94
N ARG A 35 -7.72 -8.83 6.94
CA ARG A 35 -6.83 -9.07 8.09
C ARG A 35 -5.94 -7.85 8.36
N LEU A 36 -5.34 -7.24 7.34
CA LEU A 36 -4.49 -6.07 7.50
C LEU A 36 -5.30 -4.83 7.92
N LEU A 37 -6.49 -4.63 7.36
CA LEU A 37 -7.41 -3.58 7.80
C LEU A 37 -7.77 -3.75 9.29
N ARG A 38 -8.15 -4.97 9.72
CA ARG A 38 -8.40 -5.23 11.14
C ARG A 38 -7.17 -5.03 12.02
N LEU A 39 -5.99 -5.42 11.55
CA LEU A 39 -4.74 -5.24 12.29
C LEU A 39 -4.43 -3.76 12.54
N HIS A 40 -4.64 -2.91 11.53
CA HIS A 40 -4.24 -1.50 11.57
C HIS A 40 -5.32 -0.58 12.12
N TYR A 41 -6.60 -0.90 11.91
CA TYR A 41 -7.73 -0.05 12.33
C TYR A 41 -8.52 -0.65 13.50
N GLY A 42 -8.28 -1.90 13.88
CA GLY A 42 -9.04 -2.63 14.90
C GLY A 42 -10.27 -3.33 14.32
N GLU A 43 -10.87 -4.20 15.13
CA GLU A 43 -12.13 -4.85 14.78
C GLU A 43 -13.27 -3.82 14.76
N GLY A 44 -14.00 -3.72 13.65
CA GLY A 44 -15.01 -2.69 13.45
C GLY A 44 -14.46 -1.26 13.24
N GLY A 45 -13.14 -1.09 13.17
CA GLY A 45 -12.51 0.24 13.02
C GLY A 45 -12.61 0.87 11.63
N CYS A 46 -13.15 0.14 10.65
CA CYS A 46 -13.48 0.67 9.33
C CYS A 46 -14.76 0.02 8.78
N VAL A 47 -15.57 0.82 8.09
CA VAL A 47 -16.69 0.35 7.28
C VAL A 47 -16.31 0.55 5.81
N LEU A 48 -16.40 -0.51 5.02
CA LEU A 48 -16.10 -0.44 3.59
C LEU A 48 -17.40 -0.23 2.82
N GLU A 49 -17.56 0.96 2.25
CA GLU A 49 -18.70 1.28 1.39
C GLU A 49 -18.31 1.15 -0.09
N PRO A 50 -19.15 0.59 -0.97
CA PRO A 50 -18.89 0.58 -2.41
C PRO A 50 -18.71 2.01 -2.96
N ALA A 51 -17.68 2.21 -3.77
CA ALA A 51 -17.38 3.47 -4.44
C ALA A 51 -16.93 3.21 -5.87
N ARG A 52 -17.02 4.22 -6.75
CA ARG A 52 -16.43 4.20 -8.09
C ARG A 52 -15.43 5.34 -8.19
N ASP A 53 -14.20 5.01 -8.57
CA ASP A 53 -13.08 5.94 -8.68
C ASP A 53 -12.95 6.92 -7.50
N PRO A 54 -12.87 6.41 -6.25
CA PRO A 54 -12.88 7.26 -5.06
C PRO A 54 -11.71 8.24 -5.13
N SER A 55 -12.02 9.54 -5.16
CA SER A 55 -11.03 10.62 -5.28
C SER A 55 -10.07 10.50 -6.48
N GLY A 56 -10.50 9.88 -7.59
CA GLY A 56 -9.68 9.73 -8.80
C GLY A 56 -8.56 8.69 -8.69
N ARG A 57 -8.54 7.87 -7.63
CA ARG A 57 -7.45 6.92 -7.37
C ARG A 57 -7.47 5.71 -8.28
N THR A 58 -8.63 5.24 -8.69
CA THR A 58 -8.76 4.15 -9.67
C THR A 58 -8.16 4.60 -11.00
N SER A 59 -8.52 5.80 -11.44
CA SER A 59 -8.01 6.37 -12.70
C SER A 59 -6.48 6.53 -12.69
N ALA A 60 -5.91 6.99 -11.57
CA ALA A 60 -4.46 7.14 -11.43
C ALA A 60 -3.73 5.78 -11.47
N LEU A 61 -4.22 4.77 -10.74
CA LEU A 61 -3.61 3.43 -10.80
C LEU A 61 -3.76 2.79 -12.18
N GLN A 62 -4.88 3.01 -12.87
CA GLN A 62 -5.06 2.55 -14.23
C GLN A 62 -4.08 3.23 -15.19
N ALA A 63 -3.73 4.51 -14.99
CA ALA A 63 -2.68 5.18 -15.76
C ALA A 63 -1.30 4.53 -15.53
N TYR A 64 -0.97 4.22 -14.27
CA TYR A 64 0.24 3.47 -13.94
C TYR A 64 0.31 2.10 -14.62
N LEU A 65 -0.78 1.34 -14.59
CA LEU A 65 -0.85 0.03 -15.25
C LEU A 65 -0.74 0.13 -16.79
N ARG A 66 -1.03 1.31 -17.37
CA ARG A 66 -0.79 1.61 -18.80
C ARG A 66 0.62 2.13 -19.10
N GLY A 67 1.48 2.26 -18.09
CA GLY A 67 2.89 2.64 -18.24
C GLY A 67 3.22 4.05 -17.78
N ASP A 68 2.26 4.85 -17.30
CA ASP A 68 2.56 6.14 -16.67
C ASP A 68 2.99 5.92 -15.20
N VAL A 69 4.25 5.54 -15.03
CA VAL A 69 4.83 5.25 -13.71
C VAL A 69 4.68 6.41 -12.73
N SER A 70 4.68 7.65 -13.22
CA SER A 70 4.57 8.86 -12.40
C SER A 70 3.20 9.05 -11.76
N ALA A 71 2.15 8.42 -12.31
CA ALA A 71 0.77 8.59 -11.87
C ALA A 71 0.52 8.17 -10.41
N ILE A 72 1.39 7.33 -9.84
CA ILE A 72 1.26 6.85 -8.45
C ILE A 72 2.15 7.57 -7.44
N GLU A 73 3.16 8.32 -7.89
CA GLU A 73 4.20 8.88 -7.02
C GLU A 73 3.61 9.82 -5.97
N ALA A 74 2.70 10.70 -6.41
CA ALA A 74 2.04 11.71 -5.59
C ALA A 74 0.75 11.21 -4.91
N LEU A 75 0.38 9.94 -5.05
CA LEU A 75 -0.83 9.44 -4.40
C LEU A 75 -0.65 9.46 -2.88
N PRO A 76 -1.57 10.10 -2.13
CA PRO A 76 -1.48 10.15 -0.69
C PRO A 76 -1.86 8.78 -0.13
N VAL A 77 -1.02 8.28 0.77
CA VAL A 77 -1.18 7.00 1.45
C VAL A 77 -1.13 7.31 2.93
N GLU A 78 -2.09 6.78 3.69
CA GLU A 78 -2.08 6.89 5.14
C GLU A 78 -2.47 5.55 5.72
N THR A 79 -1.54 4.88 6.38
CA THR A 79 -1.73 3.54 6.94
C THR A 79 -1.64 3.61 8.46
N ALA A 80 -2.55 2.97 9.19
CA ALA A 80 -2.57 2.99 10.66
C ALA A 80 -1.59 2.00 11.33
N GLY A 81 -0.46 1.69 10.67
CA GLY A 81 0.57 0.81 11.23
C GLY A 81 1.35 1.45 12.39
N THR A 82 2.13 0.63 13.08
CA THR A 82 3.04 1.08 14.15
C THR A 82 4.02 2.15 13.65
N PRO A 83 4.62 2.99 14.52
CA PRO A 83 5.62 3.96 14.11
C PRO A 83 6.76 3.36 13.27
N PHE A 84 7.23 2.15 13.64
CA PHE A 84 8.25 1.43 12.89
C PHE A 84 7.76 0.98 11.50
N GLN A 85 6.54 0.45 11.38
CA GLN A 85 5.98 0.09 10.08
C GLN A 85 5.83 1.30 9.17
N ARG A 86 5.31 2.42 9.68
CA ARG A 86 5.16 3.67 8.92
C ARG A 86 6.51 4.23 8.46
N GLU A 87 7.55 4.09 9.27
CA GLU A 87 8.93 4.44 8.90
C GLU A 87 9.44 3.56 7.75
N VAL A 88 9.26 2.24 7.84
CA VAL A 88 9.61 1.29 6.76
C VAL A 88 8.85 1.58 5.48
N TRP A 89 7.53 1.81 5.54
CA TRP A 89 6.70 2.06 4.35
C TRP A 89 7.00 3.39 3.69
N ARG A 90 7.26 4.44 4.48
CA ARG A 90 7.78 5.70 3.93
C ARG A 90 9.10 5.46 3.21
N ALA A 91 9.96 4.63 3.80
CA ALA A 91 11.22 4.30 3.18
C ALA A 91 11.05 3.47 1.87
N LEU A 92 10.08 2.56 1.79
CA LEU A 92 9.79 1.87 0.53
C LEU A 92 9.43 2.86 -0.59
N ARG A 93 8.65 3.90 -0.29
CA ARG A 93 8.22 4.91 -1.28
C ARG A 93 9.34 5.79 -1.86
N GLU A 94 10.51 5.82 -1.24
CA GLU A 94 11.67 6.55 -1.79
C GLU A 94 12.52 5.67 -2.73
N ILE A 95 12.16 4.39 -2.92
CA ILE A 95 12.84 3.50 -3.86
C ILE A 95 12.41 3.90 -5.29
N PRO A 96 13.33 4.27 -6.18
CA PRO A 96 12.98 4.62 -7.56
C PRO A 96 12.37 3.44 -8.31
N ALA A 97 11.38 3.74 -9.16
CA ALA A 97 10.77 2.74 -10.02
C ALA A 97 11.81 2.05 -10.92
N GLY A 98 11.65 0.74 -11.12
CA GLY A 98 12.59 -0.08 -11.89
C GLY A 98 13.87 -0.48 -11.13
N THR A 99 14.00 -0.11 -9.85
CA THR A 99 15.13 -0.50 -9.00
C THR A 99 14.68 -1.42 -7.87
N THR A 100 15.63 -2.13 -7.27
CA THR A 100 15.38 -2.99 -6.11
C THR A 100 16.36 -2.66 -4.99
N THR A 101 15.99 -3.03 -3.76
CA THR A 101 16.87 -2.93 -2.59
C THR A 101 16.78 -4.21 -1.76
N THR A 102 17.63 -4.33 -0.75
CA THR A 102 17.58 -5.45 0.21
C THR A 102 16.98 -4.98 1.52
N TYR A 103 16.41 -5.91 2.30
CA TYR A 103 15.94 -5.60 3.65
C TYR A 103 17.06 -5.06 4.55
N ALA A 104 18.31 -5.49 4.34
CA ALA A 104 19.47 -4.98 5.07
C ALA A 104 19.73 -3.51 4.74
N ARG A 105 19.75 -3.14 3.45
CA ARG A 105 19.92 -1.74 3.03
C ARG A 105 18.77 -0.86 3.50
N LEU A 106 17.54 -1.37 3.48
CA LEU A 106 16.39 -0.63 3.98
C LEU A 106 16.49 -0.41 5.50
N ALA A 107 16.96 -1.43 6.25
CA ALA A 107 17.21 -1.34 7.68
C ALA A 107 18.32 -0.33 8.03
N GLU A 108 19.41 -0.29 7.26
CA GLU A 108 20.46 0.73 7.36
C GLU A 108 19.89 2.13 7.11
N ARG A 109 19.07 2.28 6.06
CA ARG A 109 18.52 3.58 5.65
C ARG A 109 17.61 4.22 6.68
N ILE A 110 16.87 3.41 7.45
CA ILE A 110 16.05 3.88 8.57
C ILE A 110 16.81 3.95 9.90
N GLY A 111 18.15 3.85 9.88
CA GLY A 111 18.99 3.96 11.08
C GLY A 111 18.89 2.77 12.04
N ARG A 112 18.44 1.60 11.57
CA ARG A 112 18.22 0.40 12.39
C ARG A 112 18.86 -0.85 11.73
N PRO A 113 20.19 -0.88 11.54
CA PRO A 113 20.88 -1.92 10.75
C PRO A 113 20.64 -3.36 11.26
N THR A 114 20.37 -3.54 12.55
CA THR A 114 20.08 -4.86 13.14
C THR A 114 18.63 -5.32 12.96
N ALA A 115 17.74 -4.47 12.46
CA ALA A 115 16.30 -4.73 12.36
C ALA A 115 15.85 -5.42 11.06
N VAL A 116 16.76 -6.08 10.33
CA VAL A 116 16.50 -6.68 9.00
C VAL A 116 15.25 -7.56 8.95
N ARG A 117 15.08 -8.47 9.93
CA ARG A 117 13.89 -9.34 10.01
C ARG A 117 12.61 -8.56 10.28
N ALA A 118 12.68 -7.55 11.14
CA ALA A 118 11.54 -6.70 11.47
C ALA A 118 11.13 -5.86 10.24
N VAL A 119 12.09 -5.39 9.45
CA VAL A 119 11.82 -4.72 8.17
C VAL A 119 11.09 -5.66 7.21
N GLY A 120 11.52 -6.92 7.07
CA GLY A 120 10.79 -7.90 6.26
C GLY A 120 9.36 -8.16 6.74
N ALA A 121 9.15 -8.22 8.06
CA ALA A 121 7.81 -8.34 8.63
C ALA A 121 6.94 -7.08 8.38
N ALA A 122 7.51 -5.88 8.48
CA ALA A 122 6.83 -4.63 8.14
C ALA A 122 6.48 -4.57 6.65
N ASN A 123 7.37 -5.05 5.76
CA ASN A 123 7.12 -5.18 4.33
C ASN A 123 5.87 -6.02 4.05
N GLY A 124 5.80 -7.23 4.62
CA GLY A 124 4.64 -8.12 4.46
C GLY A 124 3.33 -7.59 5.07
N ALA A 125 3.43 -6.68 6.04
CA ALA A 125 2.28 -6.03 6.69
C ALA A 125 1.74 -4.81 5.94
N ASN A 126 2.33 -4.45 4.79
CA ASN A 126 1.88 -3.34 3.95
C ASN A 126 0.46 -3.60 3.39
N PRO A 127 -0.54 -2.76 3.72
CA PRO A 127 -1.88 -2.90 3.18
C PRO A 127 -2.06 -2.23 1.80
N VAL A 128 -1.12 -1.41 1.33
CA VAL A 128 -1.23 -0.64 0.08
C VAL A 128 -0.19 -1.13 -0.92
N GLY A 129 -0.52 -2.16 -1.71
CA GLY A 129 0.36 -2.62 -2.80
C GLY A 129 0.60 -1.54 -3.85
N ILE A 130 1.59 -1.74 -4.72
CA ILE A 130 2.03 -0.82 -5.81
C ILE A 130 2.54 0.54 -5.29
N VAL A 131 1.66 1.34 -4.68
CA VAL A 131 1.94 2.72 -4.24
C VAL A 131 2.91 2.75 -3.06
N VAL A 132 2.87 1.73 -2.20
CA VAL A 132 3.98 1.39 -1.30
C VAL A 132 4.66 0.15 -1.91
N PRO A 133 5.83 0.29 -2.55
CA PRO A 133 6.43 -0.77 -3.36
C PRO A 133 7.17 -1.79 -2.49
N CYS A 134 6.42 -2.74 -1.94
CA CYS A 134 6.90 -3.84 -1.09
C CYS A 134 7.28 -5.11 -1.86
#